data_AF-A0A2G2QBM8-F1
#
_entry.id   AF-A0A2G2QBM8-F1
#
_cell.length_a   1.000
_cell.length_b   1.000
_cell.length_c   1.000
_cell.angle_alpha   90.00
_cell.angle_beta   90.00
_cell.angle_gamma   90.00
#
_symmetry.space_group_name_H-M   'P 1'
#
loop_
_entity.id
_entity.type
_entity.pdbx_description
1 polymer ?
#
loop_
_entity_poly.entity_id
_entity_poly.type
_entity_poly.pdbx_seq_one_letter_code
_entity_poly.pdbx_strand_id
1 'polypeptide(L)' 'MGLFKVYVHLLNEGTTVLRPVNSLKVGEDRYLLQKPEDYDSEDEEWEFLPESVVICDKELHESSEILVAKRLV' A
#
# COMPACT_ATOMS: atom_id res chain seq x y z
N MET A 1 5.33 10.50 -14.41
CA MET A 1 4.96 9.31 -13.60
C MET A 1 3.74 9.70 -12.78
N GLY A 2 2.65 8.93 -12.84
CA GLY A 2 1.43 9.27 -12.09
C GLY A 2 1.58 8.92 -10.61
N LEU A 3 0.99 9.75 -9.74
CA LEU A 3 0.85 9.46 -8.31
C LEU A 3 -0.39 8.59 -8.11
N PHE A 4 -0.25 7.46 -7.42
CA PHE A 4 -1.34 6.53 -7.11
C PHE A 4 -1.45 6.32 -5.61
N LYS A 5 -2.67 6.04 -5.14
CA LYS A 5 -2.91 5.62 -3.77
C LYS A 5 -3.03 4.10 -3.73
N VAL A 6 -2.08 3.45 -3.06
CA VAL A 6 -2.05 2.00 -2.82
C VAL A 6 -2.35 1.76 -1.35
N TYR A 7 -3.16 0.76 -1.07
CA TYR A 7 -3.55 0.37 0.27
C TYR A 7 -2.70 -0.82 0.71
N VAL A 8 -2.09 -0.71 1.88
CA VAL A 8 -1.23 -1.72 2.50
C VAL A 8 -1.90 -2.22 3.77
N HIS A 9 -1.88 -3.53 4.03
CA HIS A 9 -2.40 -4.04 5.29
C HIS A 9 -1.51 -3.63 6.46
N LEU A 10 -2.14 -3.18 7.54
CA LEU A 10 -1.48 -3.11 8.84
C LEU A 10 -1.60 -4.47 9.53
N LEU A 11 -0.48 -4.94 10.07
CA LEU A 11 -0.37 -6.15 10.84
C LEU A 11 -0.67 -5.83 12.30
N ASN A 12 -1.10 -6.85 13.07
CA ASN A 12 -1.29 -6.76 14.52
C ASN A 12 -2.34 -5.75 15.05
N GLU A 13 -3.20 -5.23 14.19
CA GLU A 13 -4.31 -4.33 14.57
C GLU A 13 -5.51 -5.05 15.24
N GLY A 14 -5.50 -6.38 15.32
CA GLY A 14 -6.62 -7.19 15.82
C GLY A 14 -7.85 -7.22 14.89
N THR A 15 -7.82 -6.46 13.79
CA THR A 15 -8.81 -6.45 12.71
C THR A 15 -8.11 -6.20 11.37
N THR A 16 -8.84 -6.33 10.26
CA THR A 16 -8.31 -5.96 8.94
C THR A 16 -8.32 -4.44 8.79
N VAL A 17 -7.12 -3.84 8.77
CA VAL A 17 -6.93 -2.41 8.53
C VAL A 17 -6.08 -2.22 7.28
N LEU A 18 -6.48 -1.26 6.45
CA LEU A 18 -5.78 -0.87 5.23
C LEU A 18 -5.29 0.58 5.37
N ARG A 19 -3.97 0.78 5.31
CA ARG A 19 -3.33 2.09 5.32
C ARG A 19 -3.17 2.61 3.88
N PRO A 20 -3.70 3.80 3.54
CA PRO A 20 -3.46 4.42 2.24
C PRO A 20 -2.06 5.00 2.16
N VAL A 21 -1.32 4.66 1.11
CA VAL A 21 0.07 5.05 0.87
C VAL A 21 0.21 5.67 -0.51
N ASN A 22 0.92 6.79 -0.60
CA ASN A 22 1.28 7.37 -1.90
C ASN A 22 2.28 6.46 -2.60
N SER A 23 2.17 6.34 -3.92
CA SER A 23 3.02 5.47 -4.71
C SER A 23 3.26 6.01 -6.12
N LEU A 24 4.34 5.55 -6.73
CA LEU A 24 4.66 5.81 -8.14
C LEU A 24 4.43 4.54 -8.95
N LYS A 25 3.66 4.64 -10.04
CA LYS A 25 3.53 3.51 -10.97
C LYS A 25 4.83 3.31 -11.74
N VAL A 26 5.42 2.11 -11.61
CA VAL A 26 6.72 1.73 -12.21
C VAL A 26 6.61 0.55 -13.19
N GLY A 27 5.43 -0.03 -13.34
CA GLY A 27 5.12 -1.10 -14.30
C GLY A 27 3.62 -1.20 -14.55
N GLU A 28 3.15 -2.26 -15.20
CA GLU A 28 1.73 -2.47 -15.50
C GLU A 28 0.89 -2.59 -14.22
N ASP A 29 1.36 -3.43 -13.30
CA ASP A 29 0.78 -3.79 -12.00
C ASP A 29 1.70 -3.42 -10.82
N ARG A 30 2.83 -2.74 -11.09
CA ARG A 30 3.89 -2.47 -10.11
C ARG A 30 3.90 -1.03 -9.63
N TYR A 31 3.98 -0.85 -8.32
CA TYR A 31 3.95 0.44 -7.65
C TYR A 31 5.08 0.54 -6.62
N LEU A 32 5.85 1.61 -6.68
CA LEU A 32 6.85 1.96 -5.66
C LEU A 32 6.14 2.72 -4.53
N LEU A 33 6.09 2.13 -3.33
CA LEU A 33 5.54 2.78 -2.15
C LEU A 33 6.43 3.95 -1.72
N GLN A 34 5.84 5.12 -1.48
CA GLN A 34 6.56 6.24 -0.90
C GLN A 34 6.50 6.18 0.62
N LYS A 35 7.57 6.63 1.28
CA LYS A 35 7.58 6.81 2.74
C LYS A 35 6.81 8.07 3.13
N PRO A 36 5.69 7.96 3.87
CA PRO A 36 5.05 9.11 4.50
C PRO A 36 5.98 9.75 5.54
N GLU A 37 5.86 11.07 5.75
CA GLU A 37 6.64 11.77 6.77
C GLU A 37 6.31 11.30 8.20
N ASP A 38 5.08 10.80 8.42
CA ASP A 38 4.55 10.31 9.68
C ASP A 38 4.71 8.79 9.88
N TYR A 39 5.47 8.11 9.02
CA TYR A 39 5.69 6.67 9.18
C TYR A 39 6.65 6.37 10.33
N ASP A 40 6.15 5.62 11.33
CA ASP A 40 6.91 5.05 12.44
C ASP A 40 6.62 3.55 12.54
N SER A 41 7.68 2.73 12.46
CA SER A 41 7.57 1.26 12.53
C SER A 41 7.30 0.74 13.93
N GLU A 42 7.52 1.56 14.97
CA GLU A 42 7.18 1.21 16.36
C GLU A 42 5.68 1.43 16.64
N ASP A 43 5.01 2.29 15.87
CA ASP A 43 3.58 2.60 16.00
C ASP A 43 2.71 1.76 15.05
N GLU A 44 3.13 1.55 13.80
CA GLU A 44 2.38 0.77 12.79
C GLU A 44 3.27 -0.29 12.13
N GLU A 45 2.84 -1.55 12.17
CA GLU A 45 3.49 -2.64 11.44
C GLU A 45 2.82 -2.84 10.08
N TRP A 46 3.54 -2.61 8.99
CA TRP A 46 2.99 -2.70 7.64
C TRP A 46 3.38 -4.03 6.98
N GLU A 47 2.45 -4.66 6.25
CA GLU A 47 2.74 -5.88 5.47
C GLU A 47 3.84 -5.64 4.43
N PHE A 48 3.86 -4.45 3.83
CA PHE A 48 4.88 -4.01 2.88
C PHE A 48 5.45 -2.66 3.30
N LEU A 49 6.77 -2.62 3.50
CA LEU A 49 7.45 -1.42 3.98
C LEU A 49 7.50 -0.31 2.92
N PRO A 50 7.60 0.96 3.34
CA PRO A 50 7.93 2.05 2.44
C PRO A 50 9.13 1.76 1.54
N GLU A 51 9.17 2.42 0.38
CA GLU A 51 10.24 2.31 -0.62
C GLU A 51 10.34 0.92 -1.30
N SER A 52 9.45 0.00 -0.94
CA SER A 52 9.30 -1.29 -1.62
C SER A 52 8.53 -1.14 -2.94
N VAL A 53 8.86 -1.99 -3.91
CA VAL A 53 8.04 -2.16 -5.12
C VAL A 53 7.09 -3.34 -4.90
N VAL A 54 5.80 -3.08 -5.00
CA VAL A 54 4.74 -4.06 -4.81
C VAL A 54 3.96 -4.28 -6.10
N ILE A 55 3.40 -5.48 -6.25
CA ILE A 55 2.35 -5.79 -7.22
C ILE A 55 1.01 -5.55 -6.53
N CYS A 56 0.12 -4.81 -7.20
CA CYS A 56 -1.19 -4.45 -6.67
C CYS A 56 -2.32 -5.02 -7.50
N ASP A 57 -3.37 -5.46 -6.79
CA ASP A 57 -4.65 -5.84 -7.39
C ASP A 57 -5.69 -4.76 -7.13
N LYS A 58 -6.72 -4.74 -7.98
CA LYS A 58 -7.88 -3.88 -7.83
C LYS A 58 -8.94 -4.61 -7.01
N GLU A 59 -9.44 -3.96 -5.97
CA GLU A 59 -10.51 -4.50 -5.12
C GLU A 59 -11.67 -3.53 -4.99
N LEU A 60 -12.89 -4.07 -4.91
CA LEU A 60 -14.09 -3.28 -4.68
C LEU A 60 -14.32 -3.12 -3.17
N HIS A 61 -14.26 -1.88 -2.69
CA HIS A 61 -14.49 -1.51 -1.30
C HIS A 61 -15.61 -0.46 -1.22
N GLU A 62 -16.71 -0.76 -0.54
CA GLU A 62 -17.86 0.14 -0.34
C GLU A 62 -18.33 0.89 -1.61
N SER A 63 -18.27 0.24 -2.78
CA SER A 63 -18.61 0.78 -4.11
C SER A 63 -17.51 1.58 -4.85
N SER A 64 -16.28 1.60 -4.34
CA SER A 64 -15.12 2.19 -5.02
C SER A 64 -14.05 1.13 -5.29
N GLU A 65 -13.38 1.23 -6.44
CA GLU A 65 -12.22 0.37 -6.73
C GLU A 65 -10.95 0.98 -6.11
N ILE A 66 -10.24 0.20 -5.31
CA ILE A 66 -8.98 0.58 -4.68
C ILE A 66 -7.84 -0.34 -5.12
N LEU A 67 -6.60 0.15 -5.09
CA LEU A 67 -5.40 -0.66 -5.35
C LEU A 67 -4.88 -1.22 -4.03
N VAL A 68 -4.82 -2.53 -3.88
CA VAL A 68 -4.33 -3.21 -2.67
C VAL A 68 -3.01 -3.91 -2.98
N ALA A 69 -1.98 -3.68 -2.18
CA ALA A 69 -0.70 -4.38 -2.32
C ALA A 69 -0.88 -5.86 -1.98
N LYS A 70 -0.32 -6.76 -2.82
CA LYS A 70 -0.48 -8.22 -2.68
C LYS A 70 0.82 -8.98 -2.50
N ARG A 71 1.91 -8.49 -3.08
CA ARG A 71 3.23 -9.11 -2.96
C ARG A 71 4.34 -8.15 -3.37
N LEU A 72 5.56 -8.44 -2.89
CA LEU A 72 6.79 -7.82 -3.38
C LEU A 72 7.13 -8.31 -4.80
N VAL A 73 7.83 -7.46 -5.55
CA VAL A 73 8.45 -7.82 -6.84
C VAL A 73 9.66 -8.72 -6.65
#